data_AF-A0A2E5EMW2-F1
#
_entry.id   AF-A0A2E5EMW2-F1
#
_cell.length_a   1.000
_cell.length_b   1.000
_cell.length_c   1.000
_cell.angle_alpha   90.00
_cell.angle_beta   90.00
_cell.angle_gamma   90.00
#
_symmetry.space_group_name_H-M   'P 1'
#
loop_
_entity.id
_entity.type
_entity.pdbx_description
1 polymer ?
#
loop_
_entity_poly.entity_id
_entity_poly.type
_entity_poly.pdbx_seq_one_letter_code
_entity_poly.pdbx_strand_id
1 'polypeptide(L)'
;MFVCAGLFALNYMFRVGKHLTFEQKLFVPATPLLVCLVFSLLVCNVIPTPGRDWNAARITPSVSLKHGYTLYYPQDKGPILNTLYAPMTTVLFLPSASAKDPTSAVLIAGAINTGSMAFSLL
;
A
#
# COMPACT_ATOMS: atom_id res chain seq x y z
N MET A 1 -14.00 -7.97 12.28
CA MET A 1 -12.62 -8.50 12.29
C MET A 1 -11.90 -8.24 13.61
N PHE A 2 -11.81 -6.99 14.07
CA PHE A 2 -11.19 -6.64 15.36
C PHE A 2 -11.79 -7.33 16.59
N VAL A 3 -13.11 -7.52 16.63
CA VAL A 3 -13.79 -8.21 17.73
C VAL A 3 -13.33 -9.67 17.84
N CYS A 4 -13.21 -10.40 16.72
CA CYS A 4 -12.74 -11.79 16.72
C CYS A 4 -11.26 -11.90 17.13
N ALA A 5 -10.40 -10.96 16.67
CA ALA A 5 -8.99 -10.92 17.06
C ALA A 5 -8.81 -10.55 18.55
N GLY A 6 -9.63 -9.64 19.06
CA GLY A 6 -9.70 -9.29 20.48
C GLY A 6 -10.18 -10.46 21.33
N LEU A 7 -11.24 -11.17 20.89
CA LEU A 7 -11.73 -12.37 21.57
C LEU A 7 -10.71 -13.52 21.53
N PHE A 8 -9.97 -13.68 20.42
CA PHE A 8 -8.86 -14.63 20.33
C PHE A 8 -7.73 -14.28 21.30
N ALA A 9 -7.29 -13.02 21.33
CA ALA A 9 -6.27 -12.53 22.27
C ALA A 9 -6.71 -12.76 23.73
N LEU A 10 -7.97 -12.46 24.04
CA LEU A 10 -8.55 -12.66 25.37
C LEU A 10 -8.62 -14.15 25.74
N ASN A 11 -9.15 -14.99 24.85
CA ASN A 11 -9.26 -16.44 25.04
C ASN A 11 -7.87 -17.09 25.21
N TYR A 12 -6.89 -16.63 24.43
CA TYR A 12 -5.50 -17.09 24.51
C TYR A 12 -4.86 -16.72 25.85
N MET A 13 -5.04 -15.48 26.33
CA MET A 13 -4.55 -15.06 27.64
C MET A 13 -5.17 -15.87 28.79
N PHE A 14 -6.48 -16.15 28.74
CA PHE A 14 -7.17 -16.90 29.79
C PHE A 14 -6.84 -18.40 29.80
N ARG A 15 -6.58 -19.02 28.63
CA ARG A 15 -6.34 -20.48 28.53
C ARG A 15 -4.87 -20.88 28.59
N VAL A 16 -3.98 -20.13 27.93
CA VAL A 16 -2.58 -20.53 27.70
C VAL A 16 -1.61 -19.68 28.50
N GLY A 17 -2.01 -18.47 28.89
CA GLY A 17 -1.16 -17.47 29.56
C GLY A 17 -0.59 -17.87 30.93
N LYS A 18 -1.00 -18.99 31.54
CA LYS A 18 -0.45 -19.45 32.83
C LYS A 18 0.94 -20.08 32.73
N HIS A 19 1.28 -20.69 31.59
CA HIS A 19 2.54 -21.43 31.42
C HIS A 19 3.56 -20.71 30.51
N LEU A 20 3.20 -19.54 29.99
CA LEU A 20 4.05 -18.77 29.07
C LEU A 20 4.95 -17.79 29.82
N THR A 21 6.13 -17.53 29.25
CA THR A 21 7.05 -16.48 29.71
C THR A 21 6.43 -15.09 29.54
N PHE A 22 6.91 -14.08 30.28
CA PHE A 22 6.37 -12.72 30.24
C PHE A 22 6.33 -12.14 28.81
N GLU A 23 7.37 -12.38 28.01
CA GLU A 23 7.47 -11.93 26.63
C GLU A 23 6.38 -12.54 25.74
N GLN A 24 6.16 -13.86 25.86
CA GLN A 24 5.16 -14.57 25.06
C GLN A 24 3.72 -14.13 25.35
N LYS A 25 3.44 -13.67 26.58
CA LYS A 25 2.13 -13.10 26.93
C LYS A 25 1.83 -11.79 26.23
N LEU A 26 2.86 -11.05 25.81
CA LEU A 26 2.72 -9.81 25.06
C LEU A 26 2.67 -10.06 23.55
N PHE A 27 3.64 -10.82 23.01
CA PHE A 27 3.79 -10.99 21.57
C PHE A 27 2.65 -11.77 20.91
N VAL A 28 2.18 -12.85 21.54
CA VAL A 28 1.19 -13.74 20.92
C VAL A 28 -0.18 -13.08 20.73
N PRO A 29 -0.78 -12.39 21.73
CA PRO A 29 -2.03 -11.66 21.52
C PRO A 29 -1.85 -10.37 20.71
N ALA A 30 -0.68 -9.73 20.75
CA ALA A 30 -0.41 -8.53 19.94
C ALA A 30 -0.37 -8.84 18.44
N THR A 31 0.15 -10.00 18.04
CA THR A 31 0.29 -10.41 16.63
C THR A 31 -1.04 -10.37 15.83
N PRO A 32 -2.14 -11.04 16.24
CA PRO A 32 -3.40 -11.00 15.49
C PRO A 32 -4.05 -9.60 15.50
N LEU A 33 -3.81 -8.80 16.54
CA LEU A 33 -4.28 -7.41 16.59
C LEU A 33 -3.53 -6.53 15.59
N LEU A 34 -2.19 -6.66 15.52
CA LEU A 34 -1.36 -5.96 14.54
C LEU A 34 -1.73 -6.36 13.11
N VAL A 35 -1.95 -7.65 12.85
CA VAL A 35 -2.42 -8.13 11.53
C VAL A 35 -3.77 -7.51 11.16
N CYS A 36 -4.74 -7.48 12.09
CA CYS A 36 -6.03 -6.85 11.84
C CYS A 36 -5.92 -5.34 11.60
N LEU A 37 -5.02 -4.67 12.33
CA LEU A 37 -4.76 -3.25 12.15
C LEU A 37 -4.18 -2.96 10.77
N VAL A 38 -3.09 -3.65 10.39
CA VAL A 38 -2.45 -3.50 9.07
C VAL A 38 -3.44 -3.82 7.95
N PHE A 39 -4.20 -4.90 8.08
CA PHE A 39 -5.23 -5.26 7.10
C PHE A 39 -6.29 -4.17 6.95
N SER A 40 -6.77 -3.61 8.06
CA SER A 40 -7.78 -2.55 8.01
C SER A 40 -7.23 -1.26 7.42
N LEU A 41 -5.98 -0.90 7.70
CA LEU A 41 -5.33 0.23 7.05
C LEU A 41 -5.22 0.03 5.54
N LEU A 42 -4.85 -1.17 5.07
CA LEU A 42 -4.82 -1.50 3.66
C LEU A 42 -6.22 -1.39 3.04
N VAL A 43 -7.24 -1.99 3.64
CA VAL A 43 -8.62 -1.94 3.14
C VAL A 43 -9.14 -0.50 3.06
N CYS A 44 -9.02 0.27 4.15
CA CYS A 44 -9.55 1.63 4.23
C CYS A 44 -8.81 2.63 3.33
N ASN A 45 -7.52 2.42 3.06
CA ASN A 45 -6.74 3.34 2.23
C ASN A 45 -6.65 2.92 0.77
N VAL A 46 -6.63 1.62 0.45
CA VAL A 46 -6.41 1.11 -0.90
C VAL A 46 -7.71 0.96 -1.68
N ILE A 47 -8.78 0.44 -1.09
CA ILE A 47 -10.05 0.22 -1.83
C ILE A 47 -10.62 1.52 -2.40
N PRO A 48 -10.60 2.68 -1.70
CA PRO A 48 -11.11 3.93 -2.26
C PRO A 48 -10.22 4.54 -3.35
N THR A 49 -9.03 3.99 -3.62
CA THR A 49 -8.05 4.64 -4.51
C THR A 49 -8.51 4.84 -5.94
N PRO A 50 -9.27 3.93 -6.59
CA PRO A 50 -9.74 4.16 -7.96
C PRO A 50 -10.75 5.31 -8.06
N GLY A 51 -11.46 5.63 -6.97
CA GLY A 51 -12.41 6.74 -6.93
C GLY A 51 -11.79 8.11 -6.67
N ARG A 52 -10.45 8.22 -6.61
CA ARG A 52 -9.75 9.50 -6.46
C ARG A 52 -9.04 9.82 -7.76
N ASP A 53 -9.55 10.82 -8.49
CA ASP A 53 -9.10 11.20 -9.84
C ASP A 53 -7.59 11.38 -9.95
N TRP A 54 -6.96 11.93 -8.90
CA TRP A 54 -5.53 12.23 -8.89
C TRP A 54 -4.63 10.98 -8.84
N ASN A 55 -5.14 9.83 -8.38
CA ASN A 55 -4.35 8.62 -8.24
C ASN A 55 -3.97 8.04 -9.61
N ALA A 56 -4.87 8.11 -10.58
CA ALA A 56 -4.59 7.69 -11.95
C ALA A 56 -3.52 8.60 -12.60
N ALA A 57 -3.67 9.92 -12.45
CA ALA A 57 -2.70 10.88 -12.97
C ALA A 57 -1.28 10.67 -12.41
N ARG A 58 -1.17 10.27 -11.13
CA ARG A 58 0.11 10.01 -10.47
C ARG A 58 0.87 8.82 -11.05
N ILE A 59 0.18 7.80 -11.58
CA ILE A 59 0.83 6.61 -12.15
C ILE A 59 1.08 6.74 -13.66
N THR A 60 0.50 7.74 -14.32
CA THR A 60 0.64 7.99 -15.77
C THR A 60 2.10 7.99 -16.25
N PRO A 61 3.07 8.61 -15.56
CA PRO A 61 4.47 8.56 -16.01
C PRO A 61 5.04 7.13 -16.01
N SER A 62 4.69 6.33 -15.01
CA SER A 62 5.15 4.93 -14.87
C SER A 62 4.54 4.04 -15.95
N VAL A 63 3.25 4.23 -16.24
CA VAL A 63 2.56 3.55 -17.33
C VAL A 63 3.16 3.96 -18.68
N SER A 64 3.41 5.25 -18.88
CA SER A 64 4.02 5.77 -20.11
C SER A 64 5.41 5.18 -20.33
N LEU A 65 6.25 5.15 -19.29
CA LEU A 65 7.58 4.57 -19.35
C LEU A 65 7.55 3.08 -19.73
N LYS A 66 6.62 2.31 -19.15
CA LYS A 66 6.45 0.89 -19.50
C LYS A 66 6.07 0.68 -20.98
N HIS A 67 5.34 1.61 -21.57
CA HIS A 67 4.94 1.56 -22.98
C HIS A 67 6.00 2.15 -23.94
N GLY A 68 7.20 2.46 -23.45
CA GLY A 68 8.31 2.95 -24.28
C GLY A 68 8.31 4.46 -24.52
N TYR A 69 7.45 5.22 -23.83
CA TYR A 69 7.50 6.68 -23.88
C TYR A 69 8.63 7.21 -22.97
N THR A 70 9.20 8.34 -23.37
CA THR A 70 10.18 9.06 -22.55
C THR A 70 9.46 9.89 -21.49
N LEU A 71 10.03 9.98 -20.27
CA LEU A 71 9.45 10.77 -19.17
C LEU A 71 9.49 12.28 -19.43
N TYR A 72 10.60 12.76 -19.98
CA TYR A 72 10.82 14.15 -20.33
C TYR A 72 11.14 14.25 -21.80
N TYR A 73 10.18 14.73 -22.58
CA TYR A 73 10.43 15.05 -23.97
C TYR A 73 11.10 16.41 -24.11
N PRO A 74 11.97 16.61 -25.12
CA PRO A 74 12.45 17.93 -25.47
C PRO A 74 11.28 18.78 -26.02
N GLN A 75 11.41 20.11 -25.98
CA GLN A 75 10.32 21.03 -26.33
C GLN A 75 9.78 20.86 -27.77
N ASP A 76 10.57 20.29 -28.68
CA ASP A 76 10.29 20.15 -30.11
C ASP A 76 9.64 18.80 -30.49
N LYS A 77 9.49 17.85 -29.55
CA LYS A 77 9.00 16.50 -29.86
C LYS A 77 8.10 15.93 -28.77
N GLY A 78 7.25 14.96 -29.16
CA GLY A 78 6.50 14.10 -28.24
C GLY A 78 5.30 14.75 -27.54
N PRO A 79 4.53 13.96 -26.79
CA PRO A 79 3.40 14.45 -26.02
C PRO A 79 3.85 15.27 -24.81
N ILE A 80 3.12 16.35 -24.52
CA ILE A 80 3.33 17.15 -23.29
C ILE A 80 2.91 16.29 -22.09
N LEU A 81 3.89 15.79 -21.34
CA LEU A 81 3.66 15.07 -20.08
C LEU A 81 3.76 16.07 -18.92
N ASN A 82 2.63 16.33 -18.25
CA ASN A 82 2.64 17.13 -17.02
C ASN A 82 3.08 16.25 -15.84
N THR A 83 4.40 16.13 -15.64
CA THR A 83 4.97 15.39 -14.51
C THR A 83 5.21 16.34 -13.33
N LEU A 84 4.35 16.29 -12.32
CA LEU A 84 4.53 17.04 -11.07
C LEU A 84 5.52 16.40 -10.10
N TYR A 85 5.88 15.13 -10.33
CA TYR A 85 6.69 14.34 -9.42
C TYR A 85 8.08 14.04 -9.99
N ALA A 86 9.05 13.87 -9.09
CA ALA A 86 10.43 13.54 -9.44
C ALA A 86 10.54 12.16 -10.13
N PRO A 87 11.57 11.92 -10.97
CA PRO A 87 11.74 10.66 -11.70
C PRO A 87 11.72 9.43 -10.79
N MET A 88 12.24 9.54 -9.56
CA MET A 88 12.22 8.47 -8.56
C MET A 88 10.81 7.93 -8.28
N THR A 89 9.79 8.78 -8.29
CA THR A 89 8.41 8.35 -8.07
C THR A 89 7.91 7.44 -9.19
N THR A 90 8.39 7.66 -10.41
CA THR A 90 8.06 6.79 -11.56
C THR A 90 8.61 5.39 -11.36
N VAL A 91 9.86 5.30 -10.87
CA VAL A 91 10.51 4.00 -10.59
C VAL A 91 9.78 3.28 -9.45
N LEU A 92 9.40 4.01 -8.40
CA LEU A 92 8.64 3.44 -7.27
C LEU A 92 7.31 2.82 -7.71
N PHE A 93 6.60 3.45 -8.65
CA PHE A 93 5.32 2.97 -9.15
C PHE A 93 5.43 2.07 -10.39
N LEU A 94 6.63 1.72 -10.86
CA LEU A 94 6.82 0.83 -12.01
C LEU A 94 6.08 -0.52 -11.90
N PRO A 95 5.99 -1.16 -10.72
CA PRO A 95 5.20 -2.39 -10.57
C PRO A 95 3.72 -2.18 -10.88
N SER A 96 3.15 -1.01 -10.56
CA SER A 96 1.75 -0.70 -10.84
C SER A 96 1.46 -0.62 -12.34
N ALA A 97 2.44 -0.20 -13.15
CA ALA A 97 2.31 -0.19 -14.60
C ALA A 97 2.22 -1.61 -15.19
N SER A 98 2.65 -2.65 -14.46
CA SER A 98 2.57 -4.05 -14.90
C SER A 98 1.17 -4.66 -14.85
N ALA A 99 0.22 -3.95 -14.24
CA ALA A 99 -1.20 -4.31 -14.23
C ALA A 99 -1.80 -4.43 -15.63
N LYS A 100 -2.80 -5.31 -15.77
CA LYS A 100 -3.56 -5.51 -17.02
C LYS A 100 -4.69 -4.50 -17.16
N ASP A 101 -5.30 -4.10 -16.04
CA ASP A 101 -6.48 -3.23 -16.01
C ASP A 101 -6.19 -1.93 -15.24
N PRO A 102 -6.76 -0.77 -15.65
CA PRO A 102 -6.54 0.51 -14.98
C PRO A 102 -6.86 0.48 -13.48
N THR A 103 -7.95 -0.18 -13.10
CA THR A 103 -8.35 -0.33 -11.69
C THR A 103 -7.29 -1.06 -10.89
N SER A 104 -6.77 -2.17 -11.41
CA SER A 104 -5.72 -2.94 -10.75
C SER A 104 -4.40 -2.17 -10.64
N ALA A 105 -4.07 -1.34 -11.64
CA ALA A 105 -2.90 -0.47 -11.59
C ALA A 105 -3.00 0.52 -10.43
N VAL A 106 -4.15 1.19 -10.29
CA VAL A 106 -4.39 2.16 -9.22
C VAL A 106 -4.40 1.50 -7.85
N LEU A 107 -4.97 0.29 -7.71
CA LEU A 107 -4.96 -0.45 -6.45
C LEU A 107 -3.54 -0.84 -6.03
N ILE A 108 -2.71 -1.31 -6.95
CA ILE A 108 -1.30 -1.66 -6.67
C ILE A 108 -0.53 -0.40 -6.25
N ALA A 109 -0.71 0.72 -6.95
CA ALA A 109 -0.10 1.99 -6.58
C ALA A 109 -0.59 2.49 -5.21
N GLY A 110 -1.87 2.30 -4.90
CA GLY A 110 -2.45 2.56 -3.59
C GLY A 110 -1.75 1.78 -2.48
N ALA A 111 -1.55 0.48 -2.67
CA ALA A 111 -0.86 -0.37 -1.72
C ALA A 111 0.60 0.06 -1.50
N ILE A 112 1.33 0.39 -2.59
CA ILE A 112 2.71 0.91 -2.51
C ILE A 112 2.75 2.22 -1.71
N ASN A 113 1.80 3.12 -1.96
CA ASN A 113 1.73 4.40 -1.25
C ASN A 113 1.42 4.21 0.24
N THR A 114 0.45 3.35 0.60
CA THR A 114 0.13 3.05 2.00
C THR A 114 1.32 2.41 2.72
N GLY A 115 2.05 1.50 2.07
CA GLY A 115 3.27 0.92 2.63
C GLY A 115 4.38 1.96 2.86
N SER A 116 4.55 2.89 1.91
CA SER A 116 5.53 3.98 2.02
C SER A 116 5.21 4.94 3.17
N MET A 117 3.92 5.22 3.41
CA MET A 117 3.48 6.02 4.56
C MET A 117 3.74 5.29 5.88
N ALA A 118 3.47 3.98 5.94
CA ALA A 118 3.76 3.19 7.13
C ALA A 118 5.26 3.14 7.44
N PHE A 119 6.12 3.03 6.43
CA PHE A 119 7.57 3.09 6.60
C PHE A 119 8.05 4.47 7.08
N SER A 120 7.43 5.56 6.62
CA SER A 120 7.80 6.92 7.02
C SER A 120 7.44 7.27 8.48
N LEU A 121 6.65 6.42 9.15
CA LEU A 121 6.25 6.58 10.55
C LEU A 121 7.11 5.74 11.53
N LEU A 122 8.10 4.99 11.01
CA LEU A 122 9.08 4.21 11.77
C LEU A 122 10.43 4.92 11.79
#